data_AF-A0A920HYY5-F1
#
_entry.id   AF-A0A920HYY5-F1
#
_cell.length_a   1.000
_cell.length_b   1.000
_cell.length_c   1.000
_cell.angle_alpha   90.00
_cell.angle_beta   90.00
_cell.angle_gamma   90.00
#
_symmetry.space_group_name_H-M   'P 1'
#
loop_
_entity.id
_entity.type
_entity.pdbx_description
1 polymer ?
#
loop_
_entity_poly.entity_id
_entity_poly.type
_entity_poly.pdbx_seq_one_letter_code
_entity_poly.pdbx_strand_id
1 'polypeptide(L)'
;MAIDRSFFSVTAQGVDALAGAAGADIVRGADRQAVDAAPGSEAGPGHLCFLTEKADKTLIARLSGAVVITTPALAEELPEDCAALVCGNPRLGFARALGLMVPRSVPAIHRSRRLRSMVSLSGITSALARMFPSERVRSSSRASSSIRVWRSAATAGSERMPFFRTVGLAMKSG
;
A
#
# COMPACT_ATOMS: atom_id res chain seq x y z
N MET A 1 -3.40 -8.52 18.94
CA MET A 1 -3.20 -7.21 19.56
C MET A 1 -3.79 -6.13 18.67
N ALA A 2 -4.87 -5.51 19.15
CA ALA A 2 -5.44 -4.29 18.61
C ALA A 2 -4.43 -3.12 18.57
N ILE A 3 -4.77 -2.05 17.85
CA ILE A 3 -3.94 -0.84 17.80
C ILE A 3 -3.84 -0.20 19.19
N ASP A 4 -2.61 0.09 19.64
CA ASP A 4 -2.39 0.83 20.88
C ASP A 4 -2.48 2.34 20.62
N ARG A 5 -3.56 2.95 21.14
CA ARG A 5 -3.83 4.38 20.99
C ARG A 5 -2.84 5.29 21.71
N SER A 6 -2.04 4.74 22.62
CA SER A 6 -0.93 5.47 23.27
C SER A 6 0.18 5.80 22.28
N PHE A 7 0.31 5.01 21.22
CA PHE A 7 1.34 5.16 20.19
C PHE A 7 0.79 5.66 18.85
N PHE A 8 -0.46 5.32 18.52
CA PHE A 8 -1.07 5.63 17.24
C PHE A 8 -2.38 6.40 17.41
N SER A 9 -2.47 7.57 16.79
CA SER A 9 -3.78 8.19 16.56
C SER A 9 -4.55 7.35 15.52
N VAL A 10 -5.84 7.12 15.74
CA VAL A 10 -6.70 6.40 14.80
C VAL A 10 -7.85 7.32 14.41
N THR A 11 -8.05 7.48 13.11
CA THR A 11 -9.17 8.22 12.55
C THR A 11 -10.22 7.23 12.09
N ALA A 12 -11.46 7.42 12.52
CA ALA A 12 -12.56 6.56 12.11
C ALA A 12 -12.90 6.77 10.62
N GLN A 13 -13.21 5.69 9.91
CA GLN A 13 -13.39 5.69 8.45
C GLN A 13 -14.64 4.93 8.03
N GLY A 14 -15.41 5.51 7.11
CA GLY A 14 -16.57 4.87 6.53
C GLY A 14 -16.19 3.67 5.66
N VAL A 15 -17.08 2.69 5.54
CA VAL A 15 -16.84 1.47 4.77
C VAL A 15 -16.51 1.77 3.30
N ASP A 16 -17.10 2.81 2.70
CA ASP A 16 -16.77 3.23 1.33
C ASP A 16 -15.29 3.62 1.15
N ALA A 17 -14.76 4.42 2.07
CA ALA A 17 -13.36 4.86 2.02
C ALA A 17 -12.41 3.67 2.25
N LEU A 18 -12.77 2.77 3.16
CA LEU A 18 -12.01 1.56 3.45
C LEU A 18 -12.00 0.60 2.25
N ALA A 19 -13.14 0.41 1.59
CA ALA A 19 -13.27 -0.40 0.38
C ALA A 19 -12.41 0.14 -0.77
N GLY A 20 -12.47 1.46 -1.01
CA GLY A 20 -11.65 2.13 -2.01
C GLY A 20 -10.15 1.99 -1.74
N ALA A 21 -9.72 2.15 -0.49
CA ALA A 21 -8.32 1.97 -0.09
C ALA A 21 -7.87 0.50 -0.21
N ALA A 22 -8.73 -0.44 0.20
CA ALA A 22 -8.45 -1.86 0.13
C ALA A 22 -8.40 -2.40 -1.31
N GLY A 23 -9.09 -1.75 -2.25
CA GLY A 23 -9.39 -2.32 -3.56
C GLY A 23 -10.35 -3.49 -3.42
N ALA A 24 -11.37 -3.32 -2.58
CA ALA A 24 -12.38 -4.32 -2.26
C ALA A 24 -13.77 -3.85 -2.68
N ASP A 25 -14.65 -4.80 -2.99
CA ASP A 25 -16.05 -4.53 -3.26
C ASP A 25 -16.88 -4.64 -1.97
N ILE A 26 -17.87 -3.78 -1.82
CA ILE A 26 -18.77 -3.79 -0.67
C ILE A 26 -19.90 -4.78 -0.94
N VAL A 27 -19.97 -5.85 -0.15
CA VAL A 27 -21.07 -6.81 -0.21
C VAL A 27 -22.19 -6.40 0.75
N ARG A 28 -21.82 -5.84 1.91
CA ARG A 28 -22.76 -5.48 2.98
C ARG A 28 -22.24 -4.36 3.86
N GLY A 29 -23.15 -3.55 4.41
CA GLY A 29 -22.88 -2.59 5.49
C GLY A 29 -22.13 -1.34 5.05
N ALA A 30 -22.45 -0.81 3.86
CA ALA A 30 -21.83 0.41 3.31
C ALA A 30 -21.98 1.64 4.22
N ASP A 31 -23.06 1.69 4.99
CA ASP A 31 -23.42 2.74 5.96
C ASP A 31 -22.61 2.68 7.26
N ARG A 32 -21.82 1.61 7.48
CA ARG A 32 -21.05 1.43 8.71
C ARG A 32 -19.72 2.17 8.69
N GLN A 33 -19.10 2.24 9.87
CA GLN A 33 -17.82 2.90 10.08
C GLN A 33 -16.90 2.01 10.94
N ALA A 34 -15.62 1.96 10.60
CA ALA A 34 -14.60 1.42 11.50
C ALA A 34 -13.97 2.55 12.30
N VAL A 35 -13.93 2.41 13.63
CA VAL A 35 -13.34 3.37 14.57
C VAL A 35 -11.99 2.91 15.11
N ASP A 36 -11.68 1.63 14.97
CA ASP A 36 -10.40 1.02 15.36
C ASP A 36 -10.06 -0.18 14.47
N ALA A 37 -8.90 -0.81 14.67
CA ALA A 37 -8.56 -2.09 14.07
C ALA A 37 -8.07 -3.10 15.10
N ALA A 38 -8.47 -4.36 14.90
CA ALA A 38 -8.12 -5.48 15.77
C ALA A 38 -7.94 -6.76 14.94
N PRO A 39 -7.13 -7.74 15.41
CA PRO A 39 -7.10 -9.04 14.76
C PRO A 39 -8.44 -9.75 14.89
N GLY A 40 -8.75 -10.67 13.98
CA GLY A 40 -10.05 -11.38 13.95
C GLY A 40 -10.44 -12.08 15.27
N SER A 41 -9.46 -12.49 16.09
CA SER A 41 -9.70 -13.08 17.42
C SER A 41 -10.23 -12.09 18.47
N GLU A 42 -9.97 -10.80 18.30
CA GLU A 42 -10.30 -9.68 19.20
C GLU A 42 -11.31 -8.70 18.57
N ALA A 43 -11.52 -8.77 17.26
CA ALA A 43 -12.36 -7.84 16.51
C ALA A 43 -13.84 -7.99 16.86
N GLY A 44 -14.54 -6.86 16.93
CA GLY A 44 -15.96 -6.77 17.25
C GLY A 44 -16.54 -5.46 16.72
N PRO A 45 -17.62 -4.94 17.32
CA PRO A 45 -18.31 -3.74 16.84
C PRO A 45 -17.36 -2.55 16.59
N GLY A 46 -17.38 -2.01 15.37
CA GLY A 46 -16.56 -0.86 14.97
C GLY A 46 -15.08 -1.16 14.73
N HIS A 47 -14.62 -2.42 14.85
CA HIS A 47 -13.26 -2.80 14.48
C HIS A 47 -13.14 -3.17 13.00
N LEU A 48 -12.09 -2.70 12.36
CA LEU A 48 -11.59 -3.22 11.10
C LEU A 48 -10.73 -4.46 11.35
N CYS A 49 -11.00 -5.55 10.65
CA CYS A 49 -10.15 -6.73 10.64
C CYS A 49 -10.14 -7.38 9.25
N PHE A 50 -9.42 -8.49 9.12
CA PHE A 50 -9.49 -9.33 7.93
C PHE A 50 -9.61 -10.82 8.28
N LEU A 51 -10.15 -11.60 7.34
CA LEU A 51 -10.16 -13.05 7.37
C LEU A 51 -9.67 -13.60 6.03
N THR A 52 -8.86 -14.66 6.08
CA THR A 52 -8.38 -15.40 4.90
C THR A 52 -8.71 -16.89 4.96
N GLU A 53 -9.13 -17.35 6.14
CA GLU A 53 -9.40 -18.75 6.43
C GLU A 53 -10.74 -18.85 7.14
N LYS A 54 -11.33 -20.05 7.09
CA LYS A 54 -12.59 -20.34 7.74
C LYS A 54 -12.44 -20.17 9.25
N ALA A 55 -13.35 -19.42 9.85
CA ALA A 55 -13.41 -19.21 11.28
C ALA A 55 -14.41 -20.16 11.93
N ASP A 56 -14.20 -20.47 13.22
CA ASP A 56 -15.19 -21.21 13.99
C ASP A 56 -16.42 -20.32 14.31
N LYS A 57 -17.49 -20.96 14.80
CA LYS A 57 -18.74 -20.26 15.12
C LYS A 57 -18.57 -19.20 16.21
N THR A 58 -17.65 -19.41 17.14
CA THR A 58 -17.39 -18.49 18.27
C THR A 58 -16.75 -17.20 17.77
N LEU A 59 -15.77 -17.31 16.87
CA LEU A 59 -15.10 -16.19 16.24
C LEU A 59 -16.08 -15.45 15.33
N ILE A 60 -16.83 -16.16 14.49
CA ILE A 60 -17.86 -15.57 13.62
C ILE A 60 -18.86 -14.74 14.44
N ALA A 61 -19.39 -15.28 15.55
CA ALA A 61 -20.31 -14.55 16.41
C ALA A 61 -19.72 -13.26 16.98
N ARG A 62 -18.42 -13.25 17.30
CA ARG A 62 -17.72 -12.08 17.84
C ARG A 62 -17.56 -10.96 16.82
N LEU A 63 -17.48 -11.29 15.53
CA LEU A 63 -17.37 -10.31 14.44
C LEU A 63 -18.66 -9.53 14.17
N SER A 64 -19.72 -9.74 14.94
CA SER A 64 -20.94 -8.94 14.83
C SER A 64 -20.63 -7.45 14.99
N GLY A 65 -21.11 -6.62 14.06
CA GLY A 65 -20.84 -5.18 14.01
C GLY A 65 -19.42 -4.79 13.56
N ALA A 66 -18.54 -5.74 13.25
CA ALA A 66 -17.20 -5.47 12.73
C ALA A 66 -17.22 -5.12 11.22
N VAL A 67 -16.15 -4.49 10.76
CA VAL A 67 -15.84 -4.32 9.32
C VAL A 67 -14.78 -5.35 8.94
N VAL A 68 -15.14 -6.30 8.09
CA VAL A 68 -14.29 -7.46 7.77
C VAL A 68 -13.89 -7.43 6.30
N ILE A 69 -12.59 -7.37 6.02
CA ILE A 69 -12.04 -7.58 4.69
C ILE A 69 -11.76 -9.07 4.50
N THR A 70 -12.35 -9.70 3.48
CA THR A 70 -12.30 -11.15 3.31
C THR A 70 -12.40 -11.58 1.84
N THR A 71 -12.43 -12.87 1.58
CA THR A 71 -12.71 -13.44 0.26
C THR A 71 -14.22 -13.59 0.03
N PRO A 72 -14.69 -13.63 -1.23
CA PRO A 72 -16.12 -13.81 -1.52
C PRO A 72 -16.74 -15.03 -0.84
N ALA A 73 -16.04 -16.16 -0.83
CA ALA A 73 -16.53 -17.40 -0.23
C ALA A 73 -16.75 -17.30 1.29
N LEU A 74 -15.90 -16.54 1.99
CA LEU A 74 -16.01 -16.38 3.45
C LEU A 74 -17.00 -15.29 3.85
N ALA A 75 -17.32 -14.34 2.95
CA ALA A 75 -18.27 -13.27 3.23
C ALA A 75 -19.69 -13.79 3.50
N GLU A 76 -20.05 -14.93 2.92
CA GLU A 76 -21.34 -15.60 3.14
C GLU A 76 -21.46 -16.21 4.54
N GLU A 77 -20.34 -16.53 5.20
CA GLU A 77 -20.32 -17.13 6.54
C GLU A 77 -20.34 -16.10 7.67
N LEU A 78 -20.19 -14.81 7.33
CA LEU A 78 -20.15 -13.74 8.31
C LEU A 78 -21.54 -13.40 8.86
N PRO A 79 -21.64 -12.84 10.08
CA PRO A 79 -22.91 -12.38 10.62
C PRO A 79 -23.54 -11.29 9.75
N GLU A 80 -24.88 -11.26 9.64
CA GLU A 80 -25.59 -10.23 8.86
C GLU A 80 -25.29 -8.80 9.35
N ASP A 81 -25.00 -8.65 10.64
CA ASP A 81 -24.69 -7.38 11.28
C ASP A 81 -23.24 -6.90 11.04
N CYS A 82 -22.40 -7.66 10.34
CA CYS A 82 -21.05 -7.21 9.97
C CYS A 82 -21.04 -6.50 8.60
N ALA A 83 -20.13 -5.55 8.41
CA ALA A 83 -19.80 -5.06 7.08
C ALA A 83 -18.80 -6.00 6.42
N ALA A 84 -19.09 -6.42 5.19
CA ALA A 84 -18.28 -7.39 4.46
C ALA A 84 -17.70 -6.73 3.20
N LEU A 85 -16.37 -6.68 3.16
CA LEU A 85 -15.57 -6.16 2.04
C LEU A 85 -14.83 -7.31 1.38
N VAL A 86 -15.04 -7.55 0.09
CA VAL A 86 -14.45 -8.71 -0.60
C VAL A 86 -13.35 -8.30 -1.56
N CYS A 87 -12.21 -9.00 -1.52
CA CYS A 87 -11.14 -8.83 -2.50
C CYS A 87 -10.28 -10.10 -2.65
N GLY A 88 -9.44 -10.13 -3.68
CA GLY A 88 -8.55 -11.26 -3.95
C GLY A 88 -7.34 -11.37 -3.00
N ASN A 89 -7.03 -10.32 -2.24
CA ASN A 89 -5.93 -10.34 -1.25
C ASN A 89 -6.32 -9.56 0.02
N PRO A 90 -7.05 -10.20 0.95
CA PRO A 90 -7.57 -9.55 2.14
C PRO A 90 -6.51 -8.91 3.03
N ARG A 91 -5.34 -9.56 3.17
CA ARG A 91 -4.24 -9.04 3.98
C ARG A 91 -3.65 -7.75 3.41
N LEU A 92 -3.48 -7.68 2.09
CA LEU A 92 -3.03 -6.45 1.42
C LEU A 92 -4.10 -5.36 1.50
N GLY A 93 -5.38 -5.72 1.29
CA GLY A 93 -6.50 -4.80 1.41
C GLY A 93 -6.56 -4.17 2.80
N PHE A 94 -6.44 -5.00 3.84
CA PHE A 94 -6.36 -4.55 5.23
C PHE A 94 -5.19 -3.60 5.48
N ALA A 95 -3.99 -3.93 5.02
CA ALA A 95 -2.83 -3.05 5.21
C ALA A 95 -3.03 -1.66 4.58
N ARG A 96 -3.69 -1.59 3.42
CA ARG A 96 -4.01 -0.32 2.75
C ARG A 96 -5.09 0.47 3.48
N ALA A 97 -6.18 -0.20 3.86
CA ALA A 97 -7.27 0.40 4.63
C ALA A 97 -6.79 0.93 6.00
N LEU A 98 -5.96 0.15 6.69
CA LEU A 98 -5.33 0.55 7.95
C LEU A 98 -4.43 1.78 7.79
N GLY A 99 -3.70 1.87 6.67
CA GLY A 99 -2.88 3.05 6.35
C GLY A 99 -3.68 4.34 6.13
N LEU A 100 -4.98 4.23 5.89
CA LEU A 100 -5.91 5.37 5.82
C LEU A 100 -6.41 5.75 7.24
N MET A 101 -6.60 4.77 8.12
CA MET A 101 -7.04 5.00 9.51
C MET A 101 -5.93 5.56 10.41
N VAL A 102 -4.67 5.14 10.19
CA VAL A 102 -3.53 5.59 10.99
C VAL A 102 -2.77 6.68 10.21
N PRO A 103 -2.90 7.97 10.59
CA PRO A 103 -2.22 9.04 9.90
C PRO A 103 -0.71 8.83 9.99
N ARG A 104 -0.02 9.04 8.88
CA ARG A 104 1.44 9.05 8.86
C ARG A 104 1.90 10.27 9.64
N SER A 105 2.35 10.07 10.88
CA SER A 105 3.18 11.03 11.57
C SER A 105 4.49 11.16 10.79
N VAL A 106 4.54 12.14 9.88
CA VAL A 106 5.83 12.66 9.41
C VAL A 106 6.35 13.46 10.60
N PRO A 107 7.43 13.06 11.28
CA PRO A 107 8.00 13.91 12.30
C PRO A 107 8.30 15.24 11.62
N ALA A 108 7.70 16.32 12.13
CA ALA A 108 8.12 17.64 11.74
C ALA A 108 9.61 17.71 12.06
N ILE A 109 10.46 17.70 11.02
CA ILE A 109 11.86 18.06 11.20
C ILE A 109 11.78 19.51 11.68
N HIS A 110 11.88 19.72 12.99
CA HIS A 110 12.06 21.05 13.54
C HIS A 110 13.31 21.63 12.85
N ARG A 111 13.09 22.62 11.97
CA ARG A 111 14.14 23.36 11.26
C ARG A 111 14.90 24.22 12.26
N SER A 112 15.75 23.57 13.04
CA SER A 112 16.70 24.22 13.91
C SER A 112 18.09 23.71 13.55
N ARG A 113 18.80 24.58 12.80
CA ARG A 113 20.27 24.73 12.81
C ARG A 113 21.09 23.90 11.80
N ARG A 114 21.44 24.62 10.71
CA ARG A 114 22.56 24.47 9.74
C ARG A 114 23.34 23.15 9.78
N LEU A 115 23.01 22.26 8.83
CA LEU A 115 24.02 21.39 8.23
C LEU A 115 24.84 22.23 7.25
N ARG A 116 26.13 22.43 7.56
CA ARG A 116 27.11 22.97 6.62
C ARG A 116 27.22 21.95 5.48
N SER A 117 26.83 22.35 4.28
CA SER A 117 26.93 21.53 3.08
C SER A 117 28.40 21.28 2.73
N MET A 118 28.87 20.06 2.92
CA MET A 118 30.02 19.52 2.18
C MET A 118 29.74 18.05 1.88
N VAL A 119 28.83 17.82 0.93
CA VAL A 119 28.92 16.65 0.06
C VAL A 119 29.02 17.22 -1.34
N SER A 120 30.26 17.45 -1.78
CA SER A 120 30.56 17.70 -3.18
C SER A 120 30.22 16.44 -3.95
N LEU A 121 29.24 16.53 -4.85
CA LEU A 121 28.82 15.46 -5.75
C LEU A 121 29.89 15.06 -6.80
N SER A 122 31.13 15.55 -6.68
CA SER A 122 32.23 15.23 -7.58
C SER A 122 32.88 13.85 -7.34
N GLY A 123 32.50 13.12 -6.27
CA GLY A 123 33.20 11.89 -5.85
C GLY A 123 32.55 10.55 -6.26
N ILE A 124 31.28 10.53 -6.64
CA ILE A 124 30.54 9.25 -6.81
C ILE A 124 30.82 8.59 -8.17
N THR A 125 31.24 9.35 -9.17
CA THR A 125 31.60 8.82 -10.50
C THR A 125 32.86 7.95 -10.49
N SER A 126 33.81 8.18 -9.58
CA SER A 126 35.11 7.47 -9.57
C SER A 126 35.08 6.11 -8.84
N ALA A 127 34.05 5.83 -8.05
CA ALA A 127 33.90 4.56 -7.33
C ALA A 127 33.17 3.50 -8.19
N LEU A 128 32.22 3.91 -9.03
CA LEU A 128 31.50 2.99 -9.93
C LEU A 128 32.29 2.65 -11.21
N ALA A 129 33.13 3.57 -11.71
CA ALA A 129 34.00 3.33 -12.87
C ALA A 129 35.12 2.29 -12.61
N ARG A 130 35.43 1.99 -11.34
CA ARG A 130 36.40 0.95 -10.96
C ARG A 130 35.80 -0.44 -10.80
N MET A 131 34.48 -0.55 -10.72
CA MET A 131 33.79 -1.81 -10.45
C MET A 131 33.19 -2.45 -11.73
N PHE A 132 33.01 -1.69 -12.81
CA PHE A 132 32.51 -2.17 -14.11
C PHE A 132 33.18 -1.44 -15.29
N PRO A 133 34.26 -1.98 -15.91
CA PRO A 133 35.02 -1.27 -16.95
C PRO A 133 34.31 -1.12 -18.32
N SER A 134 33.13 -1.70 -18.53
CA SER A 134 32.49 -1.76 -19.85
C SER A 134 31.20 -0.93 -19.99
N GLU A 135 30.70 -0.29 -18.94
CA GLU A 135 29.48 0.52 -19.05
C GLU A 135 29.81 2.00 -19.29
N ARG A 136 29.70 2.40 -20.56
CA ARG A 136 29.93 3.76 -21.02
C ARG A 136 28.72 4.64 -20.65
N VAL A 137 28.72 5.21 -19.44
CA VAL A 137 27.72 6.22 -19.04
C VAL A 137 27.97 7.53 -19.79
N ARG A 138 27.12 7.87 -20.75
CA ARG A 138 27.12 9.17 -21.43
C ARG A 138 26.11 10.08 -20.72
N SER A 139 26.58 11.11 -20.03
CA SER A 139 25.73 12.16 -19.49
C SER A 139 25.25 13.05 -20.64
N SER A 140 23.93 13.20 -20.80
CA SER A 140 23.36 14.25 -21.62
C SER A 140 22.62 15.22 -20.70
N SER A 141 23.22 16.38 -20.50
CA SER A 141 22.66 17.51 -19.78
C SER A 141 21.62 18.22 -20.66
N ARG A 142 20.38 17.73 -20.64
CA ARG A 142 19.21 18.58 -20.93
C ARG A 142 18.10 18.24 -19.96
N ALA A 143 17.58 19.29 -19.34
CA ALA A 143 16.43 19.27 -18.46
C ALA A 143 15.26 18.52 -19.11
N SER A 144 14.99 17.31 -18.63
CA SER A 144 13.69 16.65 -18.80
C SER A 144 13.60 15.50 -17.81
N SER A 145 12.59 15.57 -16.95
CA SER A 145 12.29 14.63 -15.87
C SER A 145 11.79 13.31 -16.44
N SER A 146 12.72 12.41 -16.76
CA SER A 146 12.38 11.01 -17.05
C SER A 146 13.56 10.11 -16.69
N ILE A 147 13.43 9.39 -15.57
CA ILE A 147 14.34 8.29 -15.22
C ILE A 147 13.93 7.09 -16.06
N ARG A 148 14.83 6.64 -16.95
CA ARG A 148 14.71 5.36 -17.64
C ARG A 148 15.55 4.34 -16.89
N VAL A 149 14.90 3.34 -16.31
CA VAL A 149 15.56 2.15 -15.76
C VAL A 149 15.65 1.11 -16.87
N TRP A 150 16.87 0.73 -17.25
CA TRP A 150 17.12 -0.38 -18.16
C TRP A 150 17.42 -1.64 -17.34
N ARG A 151 16.71 -2.74 -17.59
CA ARG A 151 17.16 -4.08 -17.18
C ARG A 151 17.96 -4.66 -18.33
N SER A 152 19.27 -4.82 -18.12
CA SER A 152 20.10 -5.63 -19.01
C SER A 152 19.79 -7.11 -18.73
N ALA A 153 19.24 -7.80 -19.72
CA ALA A 153 19.16 -9.25 -19.72
C ALA A 153 20.42 -9.79 -20.40
N ALA A 154 21.37 -10.30 -19.60
CA ALA A 154 22.48 -11.09 -20.12
C ALA A 154 21.94 -12.49 -20.48
N THR A 155 21.74 -12.64 -21.78
CA THR A 155 21.57 -13.79 -22.68
C THR A 155 21.83 -15.21 -22.15
N ALA A 156 20.84 -16.09 -22.35
CA ALA A 156 21.03 -17.38 -23.03
C ALA A 156 19.68 -17.97 -23.50
N GLY A 157 19.45 -17.99 -24.81
CA GLY A 157 18.57 -18.96 -25.48
C GLY A 157 17.11 -18.57 -25.74
N SER A 158 16.78 -18.50 -27.04
CA SER A 158 15.44 -18.60 -27.65
C SER A 158 14.63 -17.30 -27.84
N GLU A 159 14.37 -17.01 -29.12
CA GLU A 159 13.66 -15.87 -29.68
C GLU A 159 12.22 -15.72 -29.17
N ARG A 160 11.90 -14.60 -28.50
CA ARG A 160 10.60 -13.93 -28.60
C ARG A 160 10.76 -12.42 -28.43
N MET A 161 10.32 -11.66 -29.45
CA MET A 161 10.31 -10.19 -29.52
C MET A 161 9.52 -9.56 -28.35
N PRO A 162 10.04 -8.56 -27.61
CA PRO A 162 9.22 -7.78 -26.71
C PRO A 162 8.51 -6.63 -27.45
N PHE A 163 7.21 -6.61 -27.22
CA PHE A 163 6.21 -5.65 -27.69
C PHE A 163 6.46 -4.24 -27.10
N PHE A 164 6.52 -3.21 -27.95
CA PHE A 164 6.59 -1.82 -27.53
C PHE A 164 5.18 -1.27 -27.30
N ARG A 165 4.92 -0.69 -26.12
CA ARG A 165 3.74 0.17 -25.90
C ARG A 165 4.20 1.57 -25.50
N THR A 166 4.15 2.49 -26.46
CA THR A 166 4.32 3.93 -26.23
C THR A 166 3.01 4.49 -25.70
N VAL A 167 3.02 5.09 -24.50
CA VAL A 167 1.89 5.92 -24.04
C VAL A 167 2.37 7.37 -24.09
N GLY A 168 1.91 8.11 -25.10
CA GLY A 168 2.14 9.55 -25.20
C GLY A 168 1.13 10.29 -24.33
N LEU A 169 1.61 11.11 -23.39
CA LEU A 169 0.77 12.09 -22.72
C LEU A 169 1.00 13.45 -23.39
N ALA A 170 0.04 13.89 -24.20
CA ALA A 170 0.02 15.23 -24.77
C ALA A 170 -0.45 16.22 -23.69
N MET A 171 0.38 17.20 -23.33
CA MET A 171 -0.04 18.36 -22.55
C MET A 171 -0.25 19.56 -23.48
N LYS A 172 -1.49 20.06 -23.53
CA LYS A 172 -1.84 21.37 -24.08
C LYS A 172 -1.34 22.44 -23.10
N SER A 173 -0.56 23.38 -23.62
CA SER A 173 -0.24 24.66 -22.99
C SER A 173 -1.46 25.57 -22.99
N GLY A 174 -1.81 26.09 -21.81
CA GLY A 174 -2.61 27.29 -21.61
C GLY A 174 -1.78 28.29 -20.83
#